data_AF-A0A660KY13-F1
#
_entry.id   AF-A0A660KY13-F1
#
_cell.length_a   1.000
_cell.length_b   1.000
_cell.length_c   1.000
_cell.angle_alpha   90.00
_cell.angle_beta   90.00
_cell.angle_gamma   90.00
#
_symmetry.space_group_name_H-M   'P 1'
#
loop_
_entity.id
_entity.type
_entity.pdbx_description
1 polymer ?
#
loop_
_entity_poly.entity_id
_entity_poly.type
_entity_poly.pdbx_seq_one_letter_code
_entity_poly.pdbx_strand_id
1 'polypeptide(L)'
;MSGSRRTRTGRRSASVAAACAAALALGLAGGLLVRALAAGPEPEPPVAMRVVSAGPARLEVPRAWQTVRTGRTSVVLAPAPPLPQRVLVTVEPADRPSLIGRSFRTRIRDRSPRPRSVDVAGHAAWEYTGLVDRKGDETLDVTVVPAREHVVNVACVSPIDDAGSMLWCAGGIGSLTVGDAPTLVPAPDVALQLQLPRTLARLDRARRDERAALGTTHRRAAQHATALRLADAHADAADALRPVAGTAGEPLVRELLATAGAYRALARAITGPSAPHLRAARRAAQATDARLSAAVGAVVRKPLQESAVGTPEQAPAPGDTSGGRWPLILLLLALAAVLVLLARRWRTAPARPVRPAEPPPPARTRPAEPRWDAPPPGLTARSAAGAPRSPASSR
;
A
#
# COMPACT_ATOMS: atom_id res chain seq x y z
N MET A 1 -99.53 11.23 -29.85
CA MET A 1 -99.48 10.57 -28.52
C MET A 1 -98.25 9.68 -28.44
N SER A 2 -97.74 9.49 -27.23
CA SER A 2 -96.71 8.52 -26.84
C SER A 2 -95.25 8.88 -27.17
N GLY A 3 -94.59 9.48 -26.17
CA GLY A 3 -93.15 9.66 -26.13
C GLY A 3 -92.43 8.45 -25.53
N SER A 4 -91.13 8.33 -25.82
CA SER A 4 -90.23 7.51 -25.01
C SER A 4 -88.92 8.27 -24.75
N ARG A 5 -88.79 8.81 -23.54
CA ARG A 5 -87.52 9.30 -22.98
C ARG A 5 -86.82 8.10 -22.34
N ARG A 6 -85.78 7.55 -22.99
CA ARG A 6 -84.85 6.62 -22.33
C ARG A 6 -83.68 7.41 -21.74
N THR A 7 -83.61 7.43 -20.41
CA THR A 7 -82.56 8.00 -19.59
C THR A 7 -81.23 7.26 -19.77
N ARG A 8 -80.25 7.93 -20.41
CA ARG A 8 -78.85 7.49 -20.52
C ARG A 8 -78.01 8.10 -19.38
N THR A 9 -78.20 7.65 -18.14
CA THR A 9 -77.44 8.13 -16.96
C THR A 9 -77.02 6.97 -16.07
N GLY A 10 -76.31 5.98 -16.62
CA GLY A 10 -75.89 4.80 -15.85
C GLY A 10 -74.54 4.16 -16.23
N ARG A 11 -73.70 4.79 -17.06
CA ARG A 11 -72.44 4.16 -17.54
C ARG A 11 -71.14 4.84 -17.09
N ARG A 12 -71.20 5.99 -16.42
CA ARG A 12 -70.00 6.72 -15.96
C ARG A 12 -69.56 6.36 -14.53
N SER A 13 -70.43 5.76 -13.72
CA SER A 13 -70.11 5.40 -12.32
C SER A 13 -69.32 4.08 -12.21
N ALA A 14 -69.54 3.14 -13.14
CA ALA A 14 -68.85 1.85 -13.13
C ALA A 14 -67.36 1.95 -13.55
N SER A 15 -66.99 2.95 -14.34
CA SER A 15 -65.62 3.15 -14.82
C SER A 15 -64.70 3.75 -13.76
N VAL A 16 -65.24 4.53 -12.82
CA VAL A 16 -64.46 5.12 -11.72
C VAL A 16 -64.13 4.07 -10.65
N ALA A 17 -65.08 3.19 -10.32
CA ALA A 17 -64.86 2.11 -9.35
C ALA A 17 -63.78 1.12 -9.79
N ALA A 18 -63.75 0.76 -11.08
CA ALA A 18 -62.73 -0.14 -11.64
C ALA A 18 -61.31 0.46 -11.62
N ALA A 19 -61.18 1.78 -11.84
CA ALA A 19 -59.89 2.46 -11.80
C ALA A 19 -59.31 2.55 -10.37
N CYS A 20 -60.16 2.79 -9.36
CA CYS A 20 -59.74 2.79 -7.96
C CYS A 20 -59.27 1.41 -7.48
N ALA A 21 -59.95 0.33 -7.89
CA ALA A 21 -59.54 -1.02 -7.54
C ALA A 21 -58.18 -1.41 -8.16
N ALA A 22 -57.92 -1.04 -9.42
CA ALA A 22 -56.63 -1.31 -10.06
C ALA A 22 -55.46 -0.54 -9.41
N ALA A 23 -55.69 0.72 -9.01
CA ALA A 23 -54.67 1.52 -8.33
C ALA A 23 -54.32 0.95 -6.93
N LEU A 24 -55.33 0.49 -6.18
CA LEU A 24 -55.13 -0.19 -4.90
C LEU A 24 -54.37 -1.51 -5.06
N ALA A 25 -54.71 -2.32 -6.07
CA ALA A 25 -54.02 -3.58 -6.34
C ALA A 25 -52.54 -3.35 -6.70
N LEU A 26 -52.23 -2.34 -7.53
CA LEU A 26 -50.86 -1.99 -7.89
C LEU A 26 -50.07 -1.41 -6.70
N GLY A 27 -50.71 -0.60 -5.84
CA GLY A 27 -50.10 -0.09 -4.62
C GLY A 27 -49.73 -1.19 -3.63
N LEU A 28 -50.62 -2.18 -3.45
CA LEU A 28 -50.37 -3.34 -2.58
C LEU A 28 -49.28 -4.26 -3.16
N ALA A 29 -49.30 -4.54 -4.47
CA ALA A 29 -48.28 -5.34 -5.12
C ALA A 29 -46.90 -4.66 -5.07
N GLY A 30 -46.84 -3.34 -5.30
CA GLY A 30 -45.61 -2.56 -5.16
C GLY A 30 -45.07 -2.54 -3.73
N GLY A 31 -45.95 -2.40 -2.73
CA GLY A 31 -45.57 -2.44 -1.31
C GLY A 31 -44.98 -3.78 -0.87
N LEU A 32 -45.54 -4.90 -1.34
CA LEU A 32 -45.01 -6.24 -1.06
C LEU A 32 -43.66 -6.49 -1.75
N LEU A 33 -43.49 -6.03 -2.99
CA LEU A 33 -42.21 -6.14 -3.70
C LEU A 33 -41.11 -5.31 -3.01
N VAL A 34 -41.44 -4.08 -2.58
CA VAL A 34 -40.50 -3.22 -1.82
C VAL A 34 -40.15 -3.84 -0.48
N ARG A 35 -41.09 -4.49 0.21
CA ARG A 35 -40.81 -5.19 1.48
C ARG A 35 -39.95 -6.45 1.25
N ALA A 36 -40.17 -7.19 0.18
CA ALA A 36 -39.35 -8.35 -0.19
C ALA A 36 -37.91 -7.93 -0.57
N LEU A 37 -37.75 -6.78 -1.23
CA LEU A 37 -36.44 -6.21 -1.55
C LEU A 37 -35.79 -5.45 -0.37
N ALA A 38 -36.59 -5.06 0.64
CA ALA A 38 -36.11 -4.41 1.86
C ALA A 38 -35.85 -5.40 3.00
N ALA A 39 -36.29 -6.65 2.88
CA ALA A 39 -35.73 -7.75 3.65
C ALA A 39 -34.29 -7.93 3.18
N GLY A 40 -33.39 -7.17 3.81
CA GLY A 40 -31.96 -7.34 3.60
C GLY A 40 -31.56 -8.80 3.87
N PRO A 41 -30.43 -9.24 3.31
CA PRO A 41 -29.91 -10.56 3.66
C PRO A 41 -29.89 -10.70 5.18
N GLU A 42 -30.41 -11.83 5.67
CA GLU A 42 -30.38 -12.15 7.09
C GLU A 42 -28.93 -11.98 7.58
N PRO A 43 -28.69 -11.30 8.71
CA PRO A 43 -27.35 -11.10 9.21
C PRO A 43 -26.66 -12.46 9.33
N GLU A 44 -25.62 -12.70 8.53
CA GLU A 44 -24.84 -13.92 8.66
C GLU A 44 -24.32 -14.00 10.11
N PRO A 45 -24.46 -15.15 10.78
CA PRO A 45 -23.99 -15.28 12.14
C PRO A 45 -22.49 -14.95 12.18
N PRO A 46 -22.02 -14.22 13.22
CA PRO A 46 -20.61 -13.82 13.30
C PRO A 46 -19.72 -15.06 13.25
N VAL A 47 -18.72 -15.03 12.37
CA VAL A 47 -17.75 -16.12 12.24
C VAL A 47 -17.00 -16.26 13.56
N ALA A 48 -17.09 -17.43 14.18
CA ALA A 48 -16.40 -17.68 15.43
C ALA A 48 -14.88 -17.65 15.22
N MET A 49 -14.18 -16.83 16.00
CA MET A 49 -12.73 -16.62 15.86
C MET A 49 -11.91 -17.36 16.94
N ARG A 50 -10.62 -17.58 16.66
CA ARG A 50 -9.61 -18.07 17.60
C ARG A 50 -8.26 -17.41 17.34
N VAL A 51 -7.44 -17.31 18.38
CA VAL A 51 -6.08 -16.75 18.27
C VAL A 51 -5.07 -17.85 17.98
N VAL A 52 -4.17 -17.60 17.04
CA VAL A 52 -3.00 -18.42 16.72
C VAL A 52 -1.73 -17.56 16.75
N SER A 53 -0.58 -18.17 17.02
CA SER A 53 0.70 -17.46 17.15
C SER A 53 1.72 -17.90 16.10
N ALA A 54 2.49 -16.95 15.59
CA ALA A 54 3.67 -17.16 14.76
C ALA A 54 4.82 -16.29 15.30
N GLY A 55 5.63 -16.83 16.21
CA GLY A 55 6.65 -16.03 16.90
C GLY A 55 6.01 -14.88 17.70
N PRO A 56 6.44 -13.61 17.51
CA PRO A 56 5.83 -12.48 18.20
C PRO A 56 4.47 -12.07 17.62
N ALA A 57 4.08 -12.59 16.45
CA ALA A 57 2.78 -12.27 15.87
C ALA A 57 1.66 -13.11 16.47
N ARG A 58 0.54 -12.47 16.80
CA ARG A 58 -0.74 -13.12 17.16
C ARG A 58 -1.78 -12.74 16.12
N LEU A 59 -2.48 -13.74 15.61
CA LEU A 59 -3.49 -13.59 14.58
C LEU A 59 -4.81 -14.14 15.09
N GLU A 60 -5.88 -13.39 14.92
CA GLU A 60 -7.23 -13.88 15.11
C GLU A 60 -7.78 -14.40 13.78
N VAL A 61 -8.04 -15.70 13.72
CA VAL A 61 -8.45 -16.43 12.52
C VAL A 61 -9.77 -17.18 12.76
N PRO A 62 -10.52 -17.55 11.71
CA PRO A 62 -11.74 -18.33 11.86
C PRO A 62 -11.46 -19.66 12.56
N ARG A 63 -12.35 -20.07 13.46
CA ARG A 63 -12.25 -21.38 14.15
C ARG A 63 -12.25 -22.56 13.20
N ALA A 64 -12.89 -22.40 12.03
CA ALA A 64 -12.92 -23.40 10.97
C ALA A 64 -11.53 -23.67 10.37
N TRP A 65 -10.60 -22.70 10.44
CA TRP A 65 -9.24 -22.91 9.97
C TRP A 65 -8.53 -23.87 10.92
N GLN A 66 -8.08 -25.01 10.42
CA GLN A 66 -7.36 -26.00 11.23
C GLN A 66 -5.86 -25.75 11.23
N THR A 67 -5.20 -25.90 12.38
CA THR A 67 -3.74 -25.80 12.45
C THR A 67 -3.10 -27.08 11.92
N VAL A 68 -2.35 -26.97 10.82
CA VAL A 68 -1.63 -28.10 10.21
C VAL A 68 -0.25 -28.26 10.85
N ARG A 69 0.45 -27.15 11.09
CA ARG A 69 1.82 -27.16 11.64
C ARG A 69 2.13 -25.86 12.35
N THR A 70 2.85 -25.94 13.45
CA THR A 70 3.39 -24.79 14.18
C THR A 70 4.91 -24.85 14.20
N GLY A 71 5.55 -23.68 14.15
CA GLY A 71 6.98 -23.49 14.33
C GLY A 71 7.25 -22.28 15.22
N ARG A 72 8.53 -22.05 15.55
CA ARG A 72 8.92 -20.95 16.45
C ARG A 72 8.50 -19.56 15.93
N THR A 73 8.57 -19.34 14.62
CA THR A 73 8.24 -18.07 13.95
C THR A 73 7.25 -18.26 12.80
N SER A 74 6.49 -19.36 12.82
CA SER A 74 5.57 -19.70 11.73
C SER A 74 4.39 -20.55 12.17
N VAL A 75 3.29 -20.45 11.43
CA VAL A 75 2.14 -21.36 11.53
C VAL A 75 1.61 -21.67 10.14
N VAL A 76 1.13 -22.90 9.94
CA VAL A 76 0.45 -23.34 8.73
C VAL A 76 -0.96 -23.74 9.10
N LEU A 77 -1.93 -23.17 8.38
CA LEU A 77 -3.36 -23.34 8.61
C LEU A 77 -4.02 -23.93 7.34
N ALA A 78 -5.09 -24.68 7.51
CA ALA A 78 -5.94 -25.18 6.43
C ALA A 78 -7.35 -24.56 6.58
N PRO A 79 -7.74 -23.60 5.72
CA PRO A 79 -9.01 -22.89 5.87
C PRO A 79 -10.26 -23.74 5.71
N ALA A 80 -10.22 -24.72 4.80
CA ALA A 80 -11.35 -25.58 4.47
C ALA A 80 -10.89 -27.03 4.20
N PRO A 81 -10.54 -27.81 5.24
CA PRO A 81 -10.20 -29.23 5.07
C PRO A 81 -11.39 -30.01 4.49
N PRO A 82 -11.16 -31.02 3.63
CA PRO A 82 -9.86 -31.62 3.26
C PRO A 82 -9.16 -30.94 2.08
N LEU A 83 -9.60 -29.76 1.64
CA LEU A 83 -9.06 -29.13 0.44
C LEU A 83 -7.55 -28.81 0.58
N PRO A 84 -6.79 -28.81 -0.53
CA PRO A 84 -5.34 -28.70 -0.49
C PRO A 84 -4.82 -27.29 -0.15
N GLN A 85 -5.68 -26.28 -0.13
CA GLN A 85 -5.25 -24.91 0.14
C GLN A 85 -4.67 -24.77 1.55
N ARG A 86 -3.68 -23.89 1.69
CA ARG A 86 -2.99 -23.60 2.95
C ARG A 86 -2.79 -22.10 3.12
N VAL A 87 -2.79 -21.68 4.39
CA VAL A 87 -2.34 -20.33 4.77
C VAL A 87 -1.07 -20.49 5.59
N LEU A 88 0.02 -19.93 5.09
CA LEU A 88 1.33 -19.96 5.74
C LEU A 88 1.60 -18.58 6.30
N VAL A 89 1.80 -18.48 7.61
CA VAL A 89 2.18 -17.24 8.26
C VAL A 89 3.61 -17.39 8.77
N THR A 90 4.49 -16.44 8.45
CA THR A 90 5.86 -16.37 8.99
C THR A 90 6.19 -14.98 9.49
N VAL A 91 7.09 -14.91 10.48
CA VAL A 91 7.64 -13.66 10.99
C VAL A 91 9.16 -13.69 10.85
N GLU A 92 9.68 -12.77 10.04
CA GLU A 92 11.08 -12.76 9.63
C GLU A 92 11.64 -11.32 9.55
N PRO A 93 12.96 -11.10 9.63
CA PRO A 93 13.54 -9.78 9.40
C PRO A 93 13.31 -9.26 7.98
N ALA A 94 13.15 -7.95 7.82
CA ALA A 94 13.17 -7.30 6.51
C ALA A 94 14.60 -7.30 5.93
N ASP A 95 14.93 -8.28 5.09
CA ASP A 95 16.26 -8.43 4.48
C ASP A 95 16.28 -8.20 2.96
N ARG A 96 15.15 -7.75 2.37
CA ARG A 96 15.03 -7.30 0.97
C ARG A 96 13.99 -6.17 0.80
N PRO A 97 14.06 -5.35 -0.27
CA PRO A 97 13.10 -4.26 -0.54
C PRO A 97 11.69 -4.74 -0.83
N SER A 98 11.52 -6.00 -1.29
CA SER A 98 10.19 -6.59 -1.47
C SER A 98 9.51 -6.94 -0.15
N LEU A 99 10.21 -6.89 0.99
CA LEU A 99 9.72 -7.30 2.30
C LEU A 99 9.28 -8.78 2.41
N ILE A 100 9.12 -9.51 1.30
CA ILE A 100 8.86 -10.95 1.26
C ILE A 100 9.97 -11.68 2.02
N GLY A 101 9.61 -12.42 3.07
CA GLY A 101 10.52 -13.17 3.93
C GLY A 101 11.37 -14.18 3.17
N ARG A 102 12.54 -14.50 3.71
CA ARG A 102 13.48 -15.46 3.13
C ARG A 102 12.82 -16.82 2.89
N SER A 103 11.98 -17.29 3.82
CA SER A 103 11.33 -18.60 3.70
C SER A 103 10.43 -18.70 2.46
N PHE A 104 9.78 -17.60 2.06
CA PHE A 104 8.98 -17.54 0.84
C PHE A 104 9.84 -17.33 -0.40
N ARG A 105 10.87 -16.46 -0.34
CA ARG A 105 11.79 -16.26 -1.47
C ARG A 105 12.51 -17.53 -1.90
N THR A 106 12.82 -18.44 -0.97
CA THR A 106 13.41 -19.74 -1.31
C THR A 106 12.43 -20.70 -1.99
N ARG A 107 11.12 -20.41 -1.95
CA ARG A 107 10.06 -21.23 -2.52
C ARG A 107 9.55 -20.72 -3.85
N ILE A 108 9.58 -19.42 -4.09
CA ILE A 108 9.03 -18.81 -5.32
C ILE A 108 10.09 -18.74 -6.44
N ARG A 109 9.63 -18.72 -7.69
CA ARG A 109 10.46 -18.36 -8.85
C ARG A 109 10.75 -16.86 -8.82
N ASP A 110 11.95 -16.47 -9.24
CA ASP A 110 12.61 -15.18 -8.94
C ASP A 110 12.03 -13.94 -9.69
N ARG A 111 10.70 -13.93 -9.91
CA ARG A 111 9.96 -12.81 -10.53
C ARG A 111 8.91 -12.33 -9.55
N SER A 112 9.31 -11.47 -8.62
CA SER A 112 8.33 -10.77 -7.79
C SER A 112 7.65 -9.69 -8.63
N PRO A 113 6.32 -9.74 -8.84
CA PRO A 113 5.59 -8.66 -9.48
C PRO A 113 5.67 -7.40 -8.62
N ARG A 114 5.24 -6.28 -9.19
CA ARG A 114 5.08 -5.03 -8.44
C ARG A 114 4.00 -5.25 -7.35
N PRO A 115 4.26 -4.88 -6.08
CA PRO A 115 3.27 -5.05 -5.03
C PRO A 115 2.05 -4.14 -5.24
N ARG A 116 0.90 -4.60 -4.76
CA ARG A 116 -0.31 -3.79 -4.57
C ARG A 116 -0.42 -3.37 -3.11
N SER A 117 -0.89 -2.15 -2.85
CA SER A 117 -1.24 -1.73 -1.48
C SER A 117 -2.60 -2.29 -1.11
N VAL A 118 -2.70 -2.91 0.06
CA VAL A 118 -3.91 -3.56 0.59
C VAL A 118 -3.96 -3.35 2.10
N ASP A 119 -5.10 -3.62 2.71
CA ASP A 119 -5.27 -3.63 4.16
C ASP A 119 -5.50 -5.05 4.66
N VAL A 120 -4.79 -5.44 5.73
CA VAL A 120 -4.99 -6.71 6.42
C VAL A 120 -5.21 -6.42 7.89
N ALA A 121 -6.39 -6.78 8.39
CA ALA A 121 -6.75 -6.58 9.80
C ALA A 121 -6.53 -5.13 10.29
N GLY A 122 -6.79 -4.14 9.43
CA GLY A 122 -6.59 -2.71 9.74
C GLY A 122 -5.14 -2.22 9.63
N HIS A 123 -4.22 -3.03 9.09
CA HIS A 123 -2.83 -2.64 8.85
C HIS A 123 -2.54 -2.51 7.37
N ALA A 124 -1.89 -1.40 6.99
CA ALA A 124 -1.36 -1.20 5.65
C ALA A 124 -0.33 -2.30 5.32
N ALA A 125 -0.53 -2.94 4.17
CA ALA A 125 0.24 -4.09 3.72
C ALA A 125 0.57 -3.99 2.22
N TRP A 126 1.52 -4.81 1.79
CA TRP A 126 1.77 -5.05 0.37
C TRP A 126 1.38 -6.46 0.00
N GLU A 127 0.74 -6.62 -1.15
CA GLU A 127 0.35 -7.91 -1.71
C GLU A 127 1.12 -8.19 -3.00
N TYR A 128 1.60 -9.43 -3.10
CA TYR A 128 2.23 -10.01 -4.28
C TYR A 128 1.38 -11.19 -4.75
N THR A 129 0.66 -11.02 -5.85
CA THR A 129 -0.23 -12.07 -6.37
C THR A 129 0.38 -12.86 -7.51
N GLY A 130 -0.09 -14.10 -7.68
CA GLY A 130 0.29 -14.97 -8.80
C GLY A 130 1.77 -15.34 -8.78
N LEU A 131 2.38 -15.39 -7.59
CA LEU A 131 3.70 -15.97 -7.44
C LEU A 131 3.59 -17.46 -7.71
N VAL A 132 4.56 -18.01 -8.42
CA VAL A 132 4.61 -19.44 -8.71
C VAL A 132 5.74 -20.04 -7.90
N ASP A 133 5.48 -21.17 -7.26
CA ASP A 133 6.51 -21.91 -6.54
C ASP A 133 7.61 -22.41 -7.52
N ARG A 134 8.73 -22.88 -6.98
CA ARG A 134 9.86 -23.34 -7.79
C ARG A 134 9.51 -24.56 -8.63
N LYS A 135 8.66 -25.47 -8.13
CA LYS A 135 8.25 -26.66 -8.87
C LYS A 135 7.27 -26.33 -10.00
N GLY A 136 6.51 -25.25 -9.85
CA GLY A 136 5.46 -24.85 -10.79
C GLY A 136 4.13 -25.57 -10.56
N ASP A 137 3.94 -26.18 -9.39
CA ASP A 137 2.71 -26.91 -9.02
C ASP A 137 1.79 -26.09 -8.09
N GLU A 138 2.34 -25.05 -7.44
CA GLU A 138 1.59 -24.18 -6.53
C GLU A 138 1.65 -22.71 -6.97
N THR A 139 0.55 -22.02 -6.69
CA THR A 139 0.44 -20.57 -6.77
C THR A 139 0.37 -19.99 -5.36
N LEU A 140 1.00 -18.83 -5.17
CA LEU A 140 1.08 -18.13 -3.91
C LEU A 140 0.68 -16.68 -4.08
N ASP A 141 -0.21 -16.21 -3.20
CA ASP A 141 -0.46 -14.80 -2.98
C ASP A 141 0.11 -14.43 -1.61
N VAL A 142 1.14 -13.58 -1.59
CA VAL A 142 1.88 -13.21 -0.38
C VAL A 142 1.54 -11.79 0.02
N THR A 143 0.96 -11.63 1.20
CA THR A 143 0.75 -10.33 1.84
C THR A 143 1.80 -10.10 2.93
N VAL A 144 2.41 -8.92 2.93
CA VAL A 144 3.47 -8.54 3.86
C VAL A 144 3.06 -7.32 4.68
N VAL A 145 3.15 -7.45 6.01
CA VAL A 145 2.87 -6.39 6.99
C VAL A 145 4.18 -6.06 7.71
N PRO A 146 4.83 -4.93 7.40
CA PRO A 146 6.06 -4.55 8.05
C PRO A 146 5.82 -4.01 9.46
N ALA A 147 6.72 -4.33 10.38
CA ALA A 147 6.81 -3.79 11.73
C ALA A 147 8.28 -3.39 12.02
N ARG A 148 8.53 -2.70 13.14
CA ARG A 148 9.87 -2.17 13.48
C ARG A 148 11.02 -3.20 13.48
N GLU A 149 10.75 -4.45 13.82
CA GLU A 149 11.81 -5.47 13.93
C GLU A 149 11.64 -6.63 12.95
N HIS A 150 10.43 -6.81 12.45
CA HIS A 150 10.03 -7.98 11.68
C HIS A 150 9.03 -7.61 10.59
N VAL A 151 8.88 -8.50 9.61
CA VAL A 151 7.81 -8.49 8.63
C VAL A 151 6.98 -9.74 8.86
N VAL A 152 5.67 -9.56 9.03
CA VAL A 152 4.72 -10.66 9.00
C VAL A 152 4.38 -10.94 7.56
N ASN A 153 4.55 -12.18 7.14
CA ASN A 153 4.24 -12.64 5.81
C ASN A 153 3.09 -13.64 5.91
N VAL A 154 2.01 -13.38 5.19
CA VAL A 154 0.83 -14.27 5.08
C VAL A 154 0.75 -14.72 3.63
N ALA A 155 0.95 -16.00 3.37
CA ALA A 155 0.85 -16.58 2.04
C ALA A 155 -0.38 -17.49 1.93
N CYS A 156 -1.24 -17.18 0.97
CA CYS A 156 -2.30 -18.06 0.48
C CYS A 156 -1.67 -19.00 -0.54
N VAL A 157 -1.76 -20.31 -0.33
CA VAL A 157 -1.15 -21.32 -1.21
C VAL A 157 -2.24 -22.22 -1.75
N SER A 158 -2.29 -22.36 -3.07
CA SER A 158 -3.23 -23.21 -3.80
C SER A 158 -2.50 -24.00 -4.90
N PRO A 159 -2.97 -25.21 -5.23
CA PRO A 159 -2.57 -25.87 -6.48
C PRO A 159 -2.77 -24.93 -7.67
N ILE A 160 -1.89 -25.00 -8.66
CA ILE A 160 -1.94 -24.11 -9.83
C ILE A 160 -3.24 -24.23 -10.62
N ASP A 161 -3.81 -25.44 -10.69
CA ASP A 161 -5.09 -25.72 -11.36
C ASP A 161 -6.29 -25.11 -10.62
N ASP A 162 -6.10 -24.73 -9.34
CA ASP A 162 -7.11 -24.17 -8.44
C ASP A 162 -6.81 -22.71 -8.06
N ALA A 163 -5.91 -22.01 -8.77
CA ALA A 163 -5.41 -20.69 -8.39
C ALA A 163 -6.52 -19.63 -8.17
N GLY A 164 -7.68 -19.77 -8.82
CA GLY A 164 -8.82 -18.87 -8.65
C GLY A 164 -9.71 -19.19 -7.43
N SER A 165 -9.53 -20.34 -6.78
CA SER A 165 -10.40 -20.82 -5.71
C SER A 165 -10.11 -20.16 -4.35
N MET A 166 -8.90 -19.61 -4.17
CA MET A 166 -8.46 -19.02 -2.90
C MET A 166 -8.23 -17.52 -3.02
N LEU A 167 -9.25 -16.80 -3.48
CA LEU A 167 -9.21 -15.35 -3.51
C LEU A 167 -9.07 -14.81 -2.07
N TRP A 168 -7.93 -14.18 -1.79
CA TRP A 168 -7.72 -13.30 -0.63
C TRP A 168 -7.87 -13.96 0.76
N CYS A 169 -7.12 -15.02 1.06
CA CYS A 169 -7.14 -15.64 2.40
C CYS A 169 -6.74 -14.68 3.53
N ALA A 170 -5.90 -13.67 3.26
CA ALA A 170 -5.49 -12.67 4.26
C ALA A 170 -6.68 -11.85 4.78
N GLY A 171 -7.74 -11.68 3.98
CA GLY A 171 -8.98 -11.03 4.40
C GLY A 171 -9.77 -11.81 5.46
N GLY A 172 -9.47 -13.10 5.66
CA GLY A 172 -10.06 -13.89 6.74
C GLY A 172 -9.45 -13.63 8.12
N ILE A 173 -8.34 -12.89 8.21
CA ILE A 173 -7.69 -12.55 9.48
C ILE A 173 -8.46 -11.38 10.12
N GLY A 174 -9.08 -11.61 11.27
CA GLY A 174 -9.88 -10.59 11.97
C GLY A 174 -9.02 -9.55 12.68
N SER A 175 -7.92 -9.97 13.30
CA SER A 175 -6.95 -9.08 13.94
C SER A 175 -5.52 -9.61 13.80
N LEU A 176 -4.55 -8.70 13.72
CA LEU A 176 -3.13 -9.01 13.64
C LEU A 176 -2.38 -8.12 14.63
N THR A 177 -1.56 -8.70 15.50
CA THR A 177 -0.67 -7.95 16.39
C THR A 177 0.74 -8.54 16.31
N VAL A 178 1.78 -7.71 16.42
CA VAL A 178 3.19 -8.11 16.24
C VAL A 178 4.01 -7.69 17.47
N GLY A 179 3.89 -8.47 18.54
CA GLY A 179 4.39 -8.07 19.86
C GLY A 179 3.86 -6.68 20.25
N ASP A 180 4.72 -5.88 20.87
CA ASP A 180 4.44 -4.48 21.21
C ASP A 180 4.94 -3.50 20.14
N ALA A 181 5.39 -3.99 18.98
CA ALA A 181 5.98 -3.17 17.94
C ALA A 181 4.90 -2.57 17.03
N PRO A 182 4.94 -1.26 16.75
CA PRO A 182 4.01 -0.66 15.79
C PRO A 182 4.27 -1.20 14.38
N THR A 183 3.17 -1.42 13.65
CA THR A 183 3.21 -1.70 12.22
C THR A 183 3.55 -0.44 11.44
N LEU A 184 4.22 -0.62 10.31
CA LEU A 184 4.70 0.45 9.46
C LEU A 184 3.89 0.50 8.17
N VAL A 185 3.82 1.67 7.54
CA VAL A 185 3.31 1.79 6.17
C VAL A 185 4.34 1.18 5.22
N PRO A 186 3.99 0.20 4.38
CA PRO A 186 4.92 -0.38 3.42
C PRO A 186 5.46 0.65 2.43
N ALA A 187 6.77 0.73 2.29
CA ALA A 187 7.44 1.57 1.29
C ALA A 187 8.75 0.92 0.79
N PRO A 188 9.24 1.26 -0.42
CA PRO A 188 10.40 0.62 -1.04
C PRO A 188 11.69 0.69 -0.22
N ASP A 189 11.79 1.66 0.68
CA ASP A 189 12.93 1.90 1.53
C ASP A 189 12.74 1.45 2.99
N VAL A 190 11.58 0.86 3.34
CA VAL A 190 11.34 0.37 4.72
C VAL A 190 12.41 -0.65 5.13
N ALA A 191 12.76 -1.61 4.25
CA ALA A 191 13.79 -2.61 4.57
C ALA A 191 15.14 -1.95 4.88
N LEU A 192 15.52 -0.92 4.13
CA LEU A 192 16.74 -0.15 4.38
C LEU A 192 16.66 0.56 5.74
N GLN A 193 15.55 1.27 5.99
CA GLN A 193 15.37 2.02 7.24
C GLN A 193 15.37 1.12 8.47
N LEU A 194 14.85 -0.11 8.38
CA LEU A 194 14.88 -1.08 9.47
C LEU A 194 16.30 -1.63 9.74
N GLN A 195 17.10 -1.88 8.71
CA GLN A 195 18.47 -2.41 8.87
C GLN A 195 19.52 -1.34 9.21
N LEU A 196 19.24 -0.08 8.87
CA LEU A 196 20.20 1.00 8.98
C LEU A 196 20.69 1.26 10.42
N PRO A 197 19.83 1.39 11.46
CA PRO A 197 20.28 1.67 12.83
C PRO A 197 21.27 0.63 13.36
N ARG A 198 20.98 -0.66 13.18
CA ARG A 198 21.86 -1.75 13.61
C ARG A 198 23.20 -1.72 12.88
N THR A 199 23.18 -1.48 11.57
CA THR A 199 24.39 -1.44 10.75
C THR A 199 25.26 -0.24 11.11
N LEU A 200 24.65 0.95 11.28
CA LEU A 200 25.35 2.16 11.69
C LEU A 200 25.90 2.05 13.12
N ALA A 201 25.17 1.45 14.06
CA ALA A 201 25.68 1.24 15.43
C ALA A 201 26.90 0.30 15.47
N ARG A 202 26.99 -0.69 14.57
CA ARG A 202 28.20 -1.52 14.41
C ARG A 202 29.34 -0.74 13.77
N LEU A 203 29.06 -0.01 12.69
CA LEU A 203 30.06 0.82 12.00
C LEU A 203 30.61 1.92 12.92
N ASP A 204 29.78 2.58 13.71
CA ASP A 204 30.19 3.68 14.56
C ASP A 204 31.08 3.23 15.72
N ARG A 205 30.79 2.05 16.31
CA ARG A 205 31.71 1.40 17.26
C ARG A 205 33.08 1.15 16.64
N ALA A 206 33.13 0.48 15.48
CA ALA A 206 34.39 0.23 14.76
C ALA A 206 35.14 1.54 14.43
N ARG A 207 34.42 2.59 14.00
CA ARG A 207 35.01 3.90 13.70
C ARG A 207 35.63 4.54 14.93
N ARG A 208 34.97 4.51 16.09
CA ARG A 208 35.50 5.09 17.32
C ARG A 208 36.74 4.34 17.79
N ASP A 209 36.67 3.02 17.87
CA ASP A 209 37.76 2.17 18.38
C ASP A 209 39.01 2.28 17.50
N GLU A 210 38.84 2.14 16.18
CA GLU A 210 39.97 2.16 15.25
C GLU A 210 40.55 3.56 15.01
N ARG A 211 39.75 4.63 15.14
CA ARG A 211 40.30 6.01 15.11
C ARG A 211 41.09 6.33 16.36
N ALA A 212 40.64 5.90 17.53
CA ALA A 212 41.41 6.02 18.75
C ALA A 212 42.76 5.29 18.59
N ALA A 213 42.74 4.06 18.05
CA ALA A 213 43.96 3.30 17.76
C ALA A 213 44.88 3.99 16.74
N LEU A 214 44.35 4.57 15.66
CA LEU A 214 45.13 5.35 14.69
C LEU A 214 45.80 6.57 15.35
N GLY A 215 45.14 7.23 16.30
CA GLY A 215 45.65 8.40 16.99
C GLY A 215 46.78 8.11 17.98
N THR A 216 46.73 6.95 18.65
CA THR A 216 47.71 6.57 19.68
C THR A 216 48.89 5.75 19.12
N THR A 217 48.72 5.12 17.96
CA THR A 217 49.74 4.24 17.39
C THR A 217 50.78 5.01 16.60
N HIS A 218 52.05 4.92 16.99
CA HIS A 218 53.19 5.53 16.27
C HIS A 218 53.87 4.61 15.25
N ARG A 219 53.61 3.29 15.31
CA ARG A 219 54.22 2.31 14.41
C ARG A 219 53.47 2.26 13.08
N ARG A 220 54.17 2.47 11.95
CA ARG A 220 53.59 2.44 10.60
C ARG A 220 52.82 1.16 10.29
N ALA A 221 53.36 0.00 10.66
CA ALA A 221 52.69 -1.29 10.44
C ALA A 221 51.34 -1.38 11.15
N ALA A 222 51.26 -0.91 12.40
CA ALA A 222 50.02 -0.92 13.16
C ALA A 222 49.03 0.15 12.65
N GLN A 223 49.50 1.33 12.24
CA GLN A 223 48.65 2.33 11.55
C GLN A 223 48.06 1.77 10.24
N HIS A 224 48.86 1.08 9.43
CA HIS A 224 48.42 0.41 8.21
C HIS A 224 47.33 -0.63 8.50
N ALA A 225 47.57 -1.53 9.45
CA ALA A 225 46.59 -2.55 9.84
C ALA A 225 45.27 -1.93 10.34
N THR A 226 45.35 -0.86 11.12
CA THR A 226 44.18 -0.13 11.64
C THR A 226 43.40 0.56 10.52
N ALA A 227 44.09 1.16 9.54
CA ALA A 227 43.44 1.72 8.36
C ALA A 227 42.74 0.66 7.50
N LEU A 228 43.30 -0.55 7.39
CA LEU A 228 42.63 -1.67 6.72
C LEU A 228 41.38 -2.14 7.46
N ARG A 229 41.43 -2.30 8.80
CA ARG A 229 40.24 -2.67 9.59
C ARG A 229 39.11 -1.66 9.45
N LEU A 230 39.41 -0.35 9.40
CA LEU A 230 38.41 0.68 9.07
C LEU A 230 37.82 0.49 7.67
N ALA A 231 38.66 0.22 6.67
CA ALA A 231 38.18 -0.02 5.32
C ALA A 231 37.23 -1.23 5.25
N ASP A 232 37.58 -2.32 5.92
CA ASP A 232 36.78 -3.54 5.92
C ASP A 232 35.46 -3.33 6.68
N ALA A 233 35.46 -2.59 7.80
CA ALA A 233 34.22 -2.23 8.49
C ALA A 233 33.24 -1.43 7.61
N HIS A 234 33.76 -0.53 6.76
CA HIS A 234 32.94 0.21 5.78
C HIS A 234 32.44 -0.69 4.64
N ALA A 235 33.28 -1.62 4.16
CA ALA A 235 32.88 -2.59 3.14
C ALA A 235 31.80 -3.56 3.66
N ASP A 236 31.96 -4.09 4.88
CA ASP A 236 30.99 -4.95 5.54
C ASP A 236 29.65 -4.25 5.76
N ALA A 237 29.67 -2.95 6.08
CA ALA A 237 28.46 -2.15 6.18
C ALA A 237 27.78 -1.98 4.81
N ALA A 238 28.54 -1.75 3.74
CA ALA A 238 28.01 -1.70 2.38
C ALA A 238 27.39 -3.04 1.97
N ASP A 239 28.09 -4.15 2.23
CA ASP A 239 27.63 -5.51 1.91
C ASP A 239 26.37 -5.88 2.69
N ALA A 240 26.25 -5.46 3.95
CA ALA A 240 25.06 -5.67 4.77
C ALA A 240 23.83 -4.90 4.26
N LEU A 241 24.03 -3.67 3.75
CA LEU A 241 22.93 -2.82 3.27
C LEU A 241 22.57 -3.06 1.80
N ARG A 242 23.50 -3.56 0.97
CA ARG A 242 23.27 -3.80 -0.47
C ARG A 242 21.99 -4.58 -0.76
N PRO A 243 21.64 -5.66 -0.03
CA PRO A 243 20.44 -6.43 -0.29
C PRO A 243 19.15 -5.65 -0.05
N VAL A 244 19.14 -4.62 0.82
CA VAL A 244 17.96 -3.85 1.22
C VAL A 244 17.92 -2.42 0.70
N ALA A 245 19.03 -1.94 0.13
CA ALA A 245 19.18 -0.54 -0.28
C ALA A 245 18.14 -0.11 -1.33
N GLY A 246 17.80 -0.99 -2.27
CA GLY A 246 17.01 -0.60 -3.45
C GLY A 246 17.64 0.59 -4.18
N THR A 247 16.84 1.34 -4.93
CA THR A 247 17.29 2.56 -5.60
C THR A 247 17.53 3.71 -4.61
N ALA A 248 16.74 3.79 -3.54
CA ALA A 248 16.83 4.85 -2.54
C ALA A 248 18.13 4.82 -1.73
N GLY A 249 18.66 3.62 -1.45
CA GLY A 249 19.88 3.42 -0.68
C GLY A 249 21.17 3.31 -1.49
N GLU A 250 21.09 3.28 -2.82
CA GLU A 250 22.26 3.15 -3.70
C GLU A 250 23.34 4.22 -3.43
N PRO A 251 23.00 5.52 -3.27
CA PRO A 251 23.99 6.54 -2.94
C PRO A 251 24.73 6.26 -1.62
N LEU A 252 24.02 5.76 -0.60
CA LEU A 252 24.62 5.41 0.69
C LEU A 252 25.61 4.24 0.55
N VAL A 253 25.23 3.18 -0.16
CA VAL A 253 26.10 2.02 -0.41
C VAL A 253 27.36 2.46 -1.18
N ARG A 254 27.20 3.33 -2.18
CA ARG A 254 28.33 3.88 -2.94
C ARG A 254 29.28 4.70 -2.07
N GLU A 255 28.77 5.57 -1.19
CA GLU A 255 29.62 6.34 -0.27
C GLU A 255 30.33 5.46 0.78
N LEU A 256 29.70 4.38 1.25
CA LEU A 256 30.36 3.40 2.12
C LEU A 256 31.54 2.73 1.40
N LEU A 257 31.36 2.28 0.16
CA LEU A 257 32.44 1.69 -0.65
C LEU A 257 33.54 2.70 -1.00
N ALA A 258 33.18 3.94 -1.32
CA ALA A 258 34.14 5.01 -1.56
C ALA A 258 34.99 5.30 -0.31
N THR A 259 34.37 5.30 0.87
CA THR A 259 35.05 5.48 2.16
C THR A 259 35.98 4.29 2.45
N ALA A 260 35.56 3.06 2.19
CA ALA A 260 36.42 1.88 2.27
C ALA A 260 37.65 2.01 1.34
N GLY A 261 37.44 2.45 0.10
CA GLY A 261 38.51 2.71 -0.87
C GLY A 261 39.51 3.76 -0.39
N ALA A 262 39.04 4.85 0.22
CA ALA A 262 39.89 5.91 0.76
C ALA A 262 40.75 5.44 1.93
N TYR A 263 40.20 4.61 2.83
CA TYR A 263 40.98 4.02 3.93
C TYR A 263 42.02 3.00 3.43
N ARG A 264 41.74 2.21 2.38
CA ARG A 264 42.76 1.35 1.73
C ARG A 264 43.88 2.17 1.08
N ALA A 265 43.54 3.31 0.47
CA ALA A 265 44.54 4.23 -0.08
C ALA A 265 45.40 4.85 1.05
N LEU A 266 44.78 5.21 2.18
CA LEU A 266 45.50 5.66 3.37
C LEU A 266 46.46 4.60 3.90
N ALA A 267 46.01 3.34 4.00
CA ALA A 267 46.86 2.22 4.41
C ALA A 267 48.12 2.13 3.53
N ARG A 268 47.97 2.12 2.20
CA ARG A 268 49.12 2.12 1.26
C ARG A 268 50.02 3.35 1.43
N ALA A 269 49.44 4.53 1.66
CA ALA A 269 50.22 5.75 1.84
C ALA A 269 51.03 5.76 3.15
N ILE A 270 50.61 5.05 4.19
CA ILE A 270 51.32 4.94 5.48
C ILE A 270 52.64 4.17 5.33
N THR A 271 52.70 3.18 4.45
CA THR A 271 53.91 2.39 4.21
C THR A 271 54.84 3.04 3.16
N GLY A 272 54.32 3.97 2.36
CA GLY A 272 55.09 4.70 1.36
C GLY A 272 56.03 5.77 1.92
N PRO A 273 57.04 6.21 1.15
CA PRO A 273 58.01 7.23 1.59
C PRO A 273 57.50 8.68 1.45
N SER A 274 56.41 8.93 0.71
CA SER A 274 55.97 10.28 0.34
C SER A 274 55.01 10.91 1.35
N ALA A 275 55.52 11.86 2.16
CA ALA A 275 54.70 12.65 3.08
C ALA A 275 53.57 13.44 2.40
N PRO A 276 53.76 14.07 1.21
CA PRO A 276 52.67 14.68 0.45
C PRO A 276 51.55 13.69 0.11
N HIS A 277 51.89 12.47 -0.30
CA HIS A 277 50.90 11.45 -0.64
C HIS A 277 50.10 11.01 0.59
N LEU A 278 50.76 10.81 1.74
CA LEU A 278 50.08 10.52 3.01
C LEU A 278 49.10 11.63 3.42
N ARG A 279 49.50 12.91 3.30
CA ARG A 279 48.61 14.05 3.59
C ARG A 279 47.41 14.07 2.64
N ALA A 280 47.62 13.81 1.35
CA ALA A 280 46.53 13.74 0.38
C ALA A 280 45.55 12.61 0.70
N ALA A 281 46.04 11.40 1.03
CA ALA A 281 45.20 10.26 1.40
C ALA A 281 44.37 10.52 2.67
N ARG A 282 44.95 11.19 3.68
CA ARG A 282 44.21 11.61 4.89
C ARG A 282 43.07 12.58 4.57
N ARG A 283 43.33 13.60 3.75
CA ARG A 283 42.29 14.55 3.30
C ARG A 283 41.19 13.86 2.49
N ALA A 284 41.56 12.92 1.63
CA ALA A 284 40.59 12.14 0.87
C ALA A 284 39.68 11.32 1.78
N ALA A 285 40.23 10.63 2.78
CA ALA A 285 39.46 9.87 3.77
C ALA A 285 38.49 10.77 4.57
N GLN A 286 38.95 11.94 5.01
CA GLN A 286 38.10 12.93 5.69
C GLN A 286 36.97 13.45 4.79
N ALA A 287 37.26 13.72 3.52
CA ALA A 287 36.26 14.17 2.56
C ALA A 287 35.19 13.08 2.28
N THR A 288 35.59 11.80 2.15
CA THR A 288 34.65 10.68 2.02
C THR A 288 33.80 10.50 3.27
N ASP A 289 34.38 10.67 4.47
CA ASP A 289 33.61 10.62 5.73
C ASP A 289 32.51 11.68 5.78
N ALA A 290 32.81 12.91 5.36
CA ALA A 290 31.84 14.00 5.33
C ALA A 290 30.69 13.70 4.36
N ARG A 291 30.99 13.17 3.17
CA ARG A 291 29.98 12.75 2.20
C ARG A 291 29.15 11.57 2.71
N LEU A 292 29.77 10.58 3.34
CA LEU A 292 29.06 9.47 3.96
C LEU A 292 28.10 9.95 5.05
N SER A 293 28.54 10.90 5.90
CA SER A 293 27.68 11.49 6.92
C SER A 293 26.46 12.20 6.31
N ALA A 294 26.66 12.96 5.22
CA ALA A 294 25.55 13.58 4.50
C ALA A 294 24.60 12.56 3.87
N ALA A 295 25.11 11.47 3.29
CA ALA A 295 24.31 10.38 2.72
C ALA A 295 23.48 9.65 3.80
N VAL A 296 24.06 9.38 4.96
CA VAL A 296 23.33 8.85 6.12
C VAL A 296 22.23 9.81 6.55
N GLY A 297 22.54 11.10 6.69
CA GLY A 297 21.55 12.13 7.05
C GLY A 297 20.43 12.28 6.02
N ALA A 298 20.67 12.00 4.73
CA ALA A 298 19.61 11.98 3.72
C ALA A 298 18.63 10.82 3.91
N VAL A 299 19.11 9.63 4.26
CA VAL A 299 18.25 8.46 4.50
C VAL A 299 17.49 8.60 5.82
N VAL A 300 18.15 9.03 6.89
CA VAL A 300 17.55 9.14 8.24
C VAL A 300 16.45 10.22 8.32
N ARG A 301 16.54 11.29 7.50
CA ARG A 301 15.55 12.38 7.50
C ARG A 301 14.18 11.97 6.96
N LYS A 302 14.04 10.80 6.34
CA LYS A 302 12.76 10.28 5.88
C LYS A 302 12.15 9.43 7.00
N PRO A 303 11.19 9.95 7.80
CA PRO A 303 10.65 9.19 8.91
C PRO A 303 9.91 7.96 8.41
N LEU A 304 10.05 6.85 9.14
CA LEU A 304 9.13 5.73 9.02
C LEU A 304 7.73 6.24 9.35
N GLN A 305 6.79 6.02 8.43
CA GLN A 305 5.39 6.28 8.70
C GLN A 305 4.85 5.07 9.46
N GLU A 306 4.45 5.30 10.71
CA GLU A 306 3.70 4.30 11.47
C GLU A 306 2.29 4.24 10.88
N SER A 307 1.80 3.02 10.65
CA SER A 307 0.41 2.83 10.31
C SER A 307 -0.38 3.24 11.55
N ALA A 308 -1.14 4.33 11.45
CA ALA A 308 -2.17 4.62 12.43
C ALA A 308 -3.11 3.43 12.36
N VAL A 309 -3.04 2.54 13.36
CA VAL A 309 -4.10 1.56 13.57
C VAL A 309 -5.34 2.40 13.71
N GLY A 310 -6.20 2.38 12.70
CA GLY A 310 -7.51 2.99 12.82
C GLY A 310 -8.08 2.40 14.09
N THR A 311 -8.24 3.21 15.14
CA THR A 311 -9.07 2.82 16.28
C THR A 311 -10.32 2.26 15.63
N PRO A 312 -10.63 0.95 15.80
CA PRO A 312 -11.59 0.24 14.96
C PRO A 312 -12.78 1.16 14.86
N GLU A 313 -12.96 1.75 13.67
CA GLU A 313 -13.89 2.85 13.48
C GLU A 313 -15.20 2.27 13.92
N GLN A 314 -15.63 2.70 15.11
CA GLN A 314 -16.65 2.04 15.88
C GLN A 314 -17.85 2.12 14.97
N ALA A 315 -18.21 0.98 14.35
CA ALA A 315 -19.07 0.93 13.18
C ALA A 315 -20.20 1.91 13.44
N PRO A 316 -20.31 2.99 12.63
CA PRO A 316 -21.09 4.17 12.99
C PRO A 316 -22.41 3.65 13.53
N ALA A 317 -22.64 3.91 14.84
CA ALA A 317 -23.82 3.39 15.54
C ALA A 317 -25.00 3.59 14.60
N PRO A 318 -25.80 2.55 14.30
CA PRO A 318 -26.74 2.53 13.19
C PRO A 318 -27.60 3.79 13.21
N GLY A 319 -27.10 4.80 12.51
CA GLY A 319 -27.60 6.15 12.53
C GLY A 319 -28.62 6.16 11.43
N ASP A 320 -29.89 6.19 11.82
CA ASP A 320 -31.07 6.39 10.99
C ASP A 320 -30.73 6.82 9.55
N THR A 321 -30.51 5.84 8.66
CA THR A 321 -30.38 6.07 7.23
C THR A 321 -31.77 6.30 6.63
N SER A 322 -32.52 7.24 7.20
CA SER A 322 -33.79 7.74 6.67
C SER A 322 -33.59 8.69 5.48
N GLY A 323 -32.34 9.06 5.14
CA GLY A 323 -32.02 10.07 4.12
C GLY A 323 -31.93 9.60 2.66
N GLY A 324 -31.90 8.30 2.35
CA GLY A 324 -31.47 7.82 1.02
C GLY A 324 -32.56 7.48 0.00
N ARG A 325 -33.85 7.43 0.38
CA ARG A 325 -34.94 6.98 -0.54
C ARG A 325 -35.84 8.10 -1.06
N TRP A 326 -35.76 9.30 -0.49
CA TRP A 326 -36.47 10.48 -0.98
C TRP A 326 -36.21 10.83 -2.44
N PRO A 327 -34.97 10.80 -2.99
CA PRO A 327 -34.77 11.15 -4.40
C PRO A 327 -35.42 10.14 -5.36
N LEU A 328 -35.48 8.86 -4.99
CA LEU A 328 -36.10 7.81 -5.80
C LEU A 328 -37.64 7.89 -5.76
N ILE A 329 -38.21 8.21 -4.61
CA ILE A 329 -39.66 8.47 -4.46
C ILE A 329 -40.06 9.72 -5.25
N LEU A 330 -39.28 10.81 -5.17
CA LEU A 330 -39.52 12.04 -5.94
C LEU A 330 -39.39 11.80 -7.44
N LEU A 331 -38.41 11.00 -7.88
CA LEU A 331 -38.26 10.61 -9.29
C LEU A 331 -39.47 9.82 -9.79
N LEU A 332 -39.96 8.84 -9.03
CA LEU A 332 -41.14 8.06 -9.39
C LEU A 332 -42.42 8.91 -9.45
N LEU A 333 -42.60 9.85 -8.50
CA LEU A 333 -43.71 10.80 -8.53
C LEU A 333 -43.64 11.74 -9.73
N ALA A 334 -42.45 12.24 -10.07
CA ALA A 334 -42.24 13.07 -11.25
C ALA A 334 -42.57 12.29 -12.54
N LEU A 335 -42.14 11.02 -12.63
CA LEU A 335 -42.38 10.16 -13.79
C LEU A 335 -43.88 9.84 -13.96
N ALA A 336 -44.58 9.59 -12.84
CA ALA A 336 -46.03 9.43 -12.84
C ALA A 336 -46.76 10.71 -13.30
N ALA A 337 -46.32 11.89 -12.84
CA ALA A 337 -46.89 13.17 -13.28
C ALA A 337 -46.67 13.42 -14.79
N VAL A 338 -45.49 13.07 -15.31
CA VAL A 338 -45.19 13.15 -16.76
C VAL A 338 -46.07 12.21 -17.56
N LEU A 339 -46.29 10.98 -17.10
CA LEU A 339 -47.20 10.03 -17.76
C LEU A 339 -48.65 10.55 -17.79
N VAL A 340 -49.13 11.16 -16.71
CA VAL A 340 -50.47 11.80 -16.67
C VAL A 340 -50.56 12.96 -17.65
N LEU A 341 -49.52 13.80 -17.73
CA LEU A 341 -49.45 14.91 -18.68
C LEU A 341 -49.38 14.44 -20.14
N LEU A 342 -48.62 13.39 -20.43
CA LEU A 342 -48.56 12.77 -21.76
C LEU A 342 -49.92 12.18 -22.15
N ALA A 343 -50.58 11.44 -21.26
CA ALA A 343 -51.92 10.91 -21.50
C ALA A 343 -52.97 12.01 -21.78
N ARG A 344 -52.81 13.19 -21.15
CA ARG A 344 -53.62 14.38 -21.46
C ARG A 344 -53.28 14.98 -22.82
N ARG A 345 -52.00 15.11 -23.15
CA ARG A 345 -51.52 15.73 -24.40
C ARG A 345 -51.91 14.92 -25.63
N TRP A 346 -52.04 13.60 -25.52
CA TRP A 346 -52.49 12.73 -26.60
C TRP A 346 -53.99 12.90 -26.94
N ARG A 347 -54.78 13.51 -26.05
CA ARG A 347 -56.18 13.88 -26.33
C ARG A 347 -56.31 15.20 -27.08
N THR A 348 -55.21 15.93 -27.25
CA THR A 348 -55.18 17.23 -27.91
C THR A 348 -53.98 17.29 -28.85
N ALA A 349 -54.08 16.63 -30.01
CA ALA A 349 -53.05 16.73 -31.04
C ALA A 349 -53.50 17.67 -32.18
N PRO A 350 -52.94 18.88 -32.29
CA PRO A 350 -52.92 19.63 -33.54
C PRO A 350 -51.76 19.17 -34.44
N ALA A 351 -51.92 19.42 -35.75
CA ALA A 351 -51.06 18.96 -36.84
C ALA A 351 -49.62 19.50 -36.79
N ARG A 352 -48.66 18.66 -37.25
CA ARG A 352 -47.22 18.95 -37.35
C ARG A 352 -46.87 19.86 -38.55
N PRO A 353 -45.93 20.80 -38.39
CA PRO A 353 -45.18 21.37 -39.50
C PRO A 353 -43.78 20.73 -39.67
N VAL A 354 -43.21 21.03 -40.83
CA VAL A 354 -42.11 20.39 -41.57
C VAL A 354 -40.70 20.81 -41.09
N ARG A 355 -39.74 19.87 -41.22
CA ARG A 355 -38.29 19.99 -40.98
C ARG A 355 -37.58 20.88 -42.01
N PRO A 356 -36.56 21.66 -41.60
CA PRO A 356 -35.43 22.01 -42.47
C PRO A 356 -34.17 21.18 -42.14
N ALA A 357 -33.35 20.95 -43.17
CA ALA A 357 -32.15 20.13 -43.19
C ALA A 357 -30.91 20.86 -42.63
N GLU A 358 -29.99 20.08 -42.06
CA GLU A 358 -28.71 20.55 -41.48
C GLU A 358 -27.52 20.24 -42.43
N PRO A 359 -26.51 21.13 -42.57
CA PRO A 359 -25.38 20.98 -43.49
C PRO A 359 -24.17 20.19 -42.90
N PRO A 360 -23.20 19.77 -43.74
CA PRO A 360 -22.10 18.88 -43.34
C PRO A 360 -20.94 19.58 -42.59
N PRO A 361 -20.13 18.81 -41.82
CA PRO A 361 -19.06 19.35 -40.97
C PRO A 361 -17.73 19.62 -41.72
N PRO A 362 -16.92 20.61 -41.29
CA PRO A 362 -15.60 20.90 -41.87
C PRO A 362 -14.45 20.00 -41.34
N ALA A 363 -13.39 19.95 -42.16
CA ALA A 363 -12.20 19.12 -42.05
C ALA A 363 -11.30 19.43 -40.83
N ARG A 364 -10.69 18.38 -40.25
CA ARG A 364 -9.70 18.46 -39.17
C ARG A 364 -8.28 18.63 -39.74
N THR A 365 -7.61 19.71 -39.37
CA THR A 365 -6.15 19.91 -39.52
C THR A 365 -5.38 19.18 -38.41
N ARG A 366 -4.28 18.51 -38.79
CA ARG A 366 -3.30 17.89 -37.87
C ARG A 366 -2.48 18.96 -37.13
N PRO A 367 -2.22 18.84 -35.82
CA PRO A 367 -1.19 19.59 -35.14
C PRO A 367 0.20 18.95 -35.31
N ALA A 368 1.20 19.83 -35.47
CA ALA A 368 2.61 19.52 -35.68
C ALA A 368 3.33 19.02 -34.41
N GLU A 369 4.35 18.18 -34.63
CA GLU A 369 5.24 17.64 -33.59
C GLU A 369 6.17 18.71 -32.98
N PRO A 370 6.48 18.64 -31.67
CA PRO A 370 7.45 19.53 -31.04
C PRO A 370 8.91 19.07 -31.21
N ARG A 371 9.76 20.01 -31.64
CA ARG A 371 11.23 19.94 -31.72
C ARG A 371 11.87 20.10 -30.33
N TRP A 372 12.90 19.32 -30.05
CA TRP A 372 13.53 19.12 -28.73
C TRP A 372 14.78 19.97 -28.42
N ASP A 373 15.05 21.05 -29.15
CA ASP A 373 16.28 21.84 -28.96
C ASP A 373 16.01 23.28 -28.49
N ALA A 374 15.59 23.45 -27.23
CA ALA A 374 15.61 24.75 -26.57
C ALA A 374 16.01 24.61 -25.07
N PRO A 375 17.07 25.28 -24.60
CA PRO A 375 17.38 25.35 -23.18
C PRO A 375 16.41 26.29 -22.43
N PRO A 376 16.04 25.97 -21.17
CA PRO A 376 15.08 26.78 -20.42
C PRO A 376 15.67 28.14 -20.00
N PRO A 377 14.88 29.23 -20.07
CA PRO A 377 15.27 30.54 -19.56
C PRO A 377 15.06 30.61 -18.04
N GLY A 378 16.01 31.22 -17.32
CA GLY A 378 15.74 31.73 -15.97
C GLY A 378 16.75 31.37 -14.89
N LEU A 379 18.00 31.79 -15.05
CA LEU A 379 18.89 32.09 -13.92
C LEU A 379 18.83 33.60 -13.66
N THR A 380 17.98 34.03 -12.73
CA THR A 380 18.14 35.35 -12.11
C THR A 380 18.58 35.15 -10.67
N ALA A 381 19.82 35.59 -10.42
CA ALA A 381 20.41 35.77 -9.12
C ALA A 381 19.54 36.66 -8.21
N ARG A 382 19.38 36.25 -6.96
CA ARG A 382 18.95 37.12 -5.84
C ARG A 382 19.77 36.68 -4.63
N SER A 383 20.95 37.27 -4.48
CA SER A 383 21.26 38.40 -3.60
C SER A 383 21.11 38.07 -2.12
N ALA A 384 22.26 38.14 -1.45
CA ALA A 384 22.48 38.05 -0.02
C ALA A 384 21.77 39.17 0.75
N ALA A 385 21.21 38.85 1.92
CA ALA A 385 21.26 39.66 3.15
C ALA A 385 20.36 39.01 4.22
N GLY A 386 20.90 38.83 5.44
CA GLY A 386 20.08 38.57 6.63
C GLY A 386 20.63 37.51 7.57
N ALA A 387 21.69 37.83 8.31
CA ALA A 387 22.07 37.10 9.52
C ALA A 387 21.32 37.67 10.74
N PRO A 388 20.66 36.85 11.57
CA PRO A 388 20.21 37.29 12.89
C PRO A 388 21.34 37.18 13.92
N ARG A 389 21.55 38.28 14.66
CA ARG A 389 22.42 38.38 15.84
C ARG A 389 21.84 37.56 17.00
N SER A 390 22.66 36.73 17.63
CA SER A 390 22.39 36.14 18.95
C SER A 390 22.42 37.22 20.05
N PRO A 391 21.49 37.18 21.04
CA PRO A 391 21.67 37.92 22.28
C PRO A 391 22.61 37.17 23.23
N ALA A 392 23.49 37.94 23.86
CA ALA A 392 24.37 37.52 24.94
C ALA A 392 23.55 37.15 26.19
N SER A 393 23.91 36.04 26.84
CA SER A 393 23.45 35.70 28.18
C SER A 393 24.56 36.06 29.18
N SER A 394 24.28 37.06 30.00
CA SER A 394 24.98 37.34 31.25
C SER A 394 24.51 36.39 32.35
N ARG A 395 25.42 35.64 32.95
CA ARG A 395 25.47 35.30 34.38
C ARG A 395 26.79 34.63 34.73
#